data_AF-A0A2E9AT23-F1
#
_entry.id   AF-A0A2E9AT23-F1
#
_cell.length_a   1.000
_cell.length_b   1.000
_cell.length_c   1.000
_cell.angle_alpha   90.00
_cell.angle_beta   90.00
_cell.angle_gamma   90.00
#
_symmetry.space_group_name_H-M   'P 1'
#
loop_
_entity.id
_entity.type
_entity.pdbx_description
1 polymer ?
#
loop_
_entity_poly.entity_id
_entity_poly.type
_entity_poly.pdbx_seq_one_letter_code
_entity_poly.pdbx_strand_id
1 'polypeptide(L)'
;MRITSALVVALLLSSFSTTVSSSEGSSLWDEARLGVNGGTVGAIAISLGNGSIITEATVIEDNFVPVIEVYTATWCTSCVHTENALDEAIGDAEVFRIHYHRHKYEALDPFGSNSTEHRWESTYGDGSYAASEPSNTRVAPSKIFFGERLHWGMRASSSNLVNDYATSLATGSSAHFTGPASFSTSQTDQGNLQVSWNLSGLEFQCMDGGGSCPTITLSPWVFFIEDSAYFPEGTNGLDYYHHVLHEAYEFDTLTGAATLDIPAVWDGDDLSVVLLIDWSYPEEPDSPLPATGPIAALMCMLAAASARRQR
;
A
#
# COMPACT_ATOMS: atom_id res chain seq x y z
N MET A 1 -12.40 -61.05 23.33
CA MET A 1 -11.34 -60.06 22.97
C MET A 1 -11.26 -59.86 21.46
N ARG A 2 -12.22 -59.15 20.84
CA ARG A 2 -12.15 -58.74 19.41
C ARG A 2 -12.95 -57.46 19.10
N ILE A 3 -13.19 -56.62 20.11
CA ILE A 3 -13.96 -55.37 19.93
C ILE A 3 -13.17 -54.14 20.43
N THR A 4 -12.09 -54.34 21.20
CA THR A 4 -11.25 -53.25 21.71
C THR A 4 -10.12 -52.81 20.77
N SER A 5 -9.85 -53.55 19.67
CA SER A 5 -8.78 -53.20 18.72
C SER A 5 -9.24 -52.31 17.56
N ALA A 6 -10.54 -52.16 17.33
CA ALA A 6 -11.06 -51.33 16.23
C ALA A 6 -11.16 -49.83 16.59
N LEU A 7 -11.29 -49.50 17.87
CA LEU A 7 -11.51 -48.12 18.33
C LEU A 7 -10.21 -47.31 18.47
N VAL A 8 -9.06 -47.97 18.58
CA VAL A 8 -7.74 -47.31 18.65
C VAL A 8 -7.20 -46.97 17.25
N VAL A 9 -7.59 -47.71 16.21
CA VAL A 9 -7.21 -47.39 14.82
C VAL A 9 -8.01 -46.21 14.27
N ALA A 10 -9.29 -46.07 14.67
CA ALA A 10 -10.13 -44.94 14.25
C ALA A 10 -9.72 -43.60 14.86
N LEU A 11 -9.15 -43.58 16.07
CA LEU A 11 -8.66 -42.36 16.74
C LEU A 11 -7.21 -41.96 16.36
N LEU A 12 -6.46 -42.84 15.67
CA LEU A 12 -5.12 -42.54 15.17
C LEU A 12 -5.12 -42.04 13.71
N LEU A 13 -6.28 -42.04 13.05
CA LEU A 13 -6.47 -41.55 11.68
C LEU A 13 -7.11 -40.15 11.62
N SER A 14 -7.45 -39.54 12.76
CA SER A 14 -8.08 -38.21 12.84
C SER A 14 -7.12 -37.08 13.26
N SER A 15 -5.81 -37.32 13.22
CA SER A 15 -4.80 -36.36 13.70
C SER A 15 -3.58 -36.29 12.78
N PHE A 16 -3.79 -36.12 11.48
CA PHE A 16 -2.76 -35.59 10.56
C PHE A 16 -3.41 -34.77 9.44
N SER A 17 -4.02 -33.66 9.83
CA SER A 17 -4.08 -32.47 8.98
C SER A 17 -3.24 -31.39 9.63
N THR A 18 -1.97 -31.68 9.87
CA THR A 18 -0.98 -30.59 9.88
C THR A 18 -0.84 -30.21 8.42
N THR A 19 -1.55 -29.15 8.01
CA THR A 19 -1.06 -28.29 6.95
C THR A 19 0.31 -27.84 7.41
N VAL A 20 1.34 -28.56 6.97
CA VAL A 20 2.67 -27.99 6.86
C VAL A 20 2.45 -26.88 5.85
N SER A 21 2.39 -25.63 6.32
CA SER A 21 2.58 -24.48 5.45
C SER A 21 4.03 -24.57 4.99
N SER A 22 4.25 -25.34 3.92
CA SER A 22 5.44 -25.19 3.11
C SER A 22 5.10 -24.11 2.09
N SER A 23 5.44 -22.85 2.39
CA SER A 23 5.51 -21.82 1.38
C SER A 23 6.91 -21.19 1.38
N GLU A 24 7.90 -21.95 0.90
CA GLU A 24 8.81 -21.36 -0.10
C GLU A 24 8.06 -21.31 -1.45
N GLY A 25 6.91 -20.65 -1.45
CA GLY A 25 6.16 -20.28 -2.64
C GLY A 25 6.40 -18.79 -2.80
N SER A 26 6.98 -18.37 -3.93
CA SER A 26 7.13 -16.95 -4.27
C SER A 26 5.78 -16.26 -4.02
N SER A 27 5.76 -15.26 -3.14
CA SER A 27 4.62 -14.35 -3.05
C SER A 27 4.37 -13.73 -4.43
N LEU A 28 3.12 -13.38 -4.73
CA LEU A 28 2.78 -12.70 -5.98
C LEU A 28 3.29 -11.25 -6.02
N TRP A 29 3.62 -10.70 -4.86
CA TRP A 29 4.11 -9.34 -4.65
C TRP A 29 5.15 -9.33 -3.53
N ASP A 30 5.97 -8.29 -3.52
CA ASP A 30 6.83 -7.95 -2.39
C ASP A 30 6.07 -7.10 -1.37
N GLU A 31 6.58 -6.99 -0.14
CA GLU A 31 6.03 -6.10 0.87
C GLU A 31 6.39 -4.65 0.56
N ALA A 32 5.39 -3.77 0.50
CA ALA A 32 5.61 -2.36 0.22
C ALA A 32 6.28 -1.62 1.39
N ARG A 33 5.99 -2.03 2.63
CA ARG A 33 6.48 -1.39 3.86
C ARG A 33 7.15 -2.46 4.73
N LEU A 34 8.44 -2.30 5.02
CA LEU A 34 9.17 -3.26 5.85
C LEU A 34 9.22 -2.80 7.32
N GLY A 35 9.08 -3.75 8.25
CA GLY A 35 9.18 -3.52 9.68
C GLY A 35 7.97 -2.80 10.30
N VAL A 36 6.90 -2.63 9.53
CA VAL A 36 5.64 -2.01 9.97
C VAL A 36 4.48 -2.66 9.23
N ASN A 37 3.39 -2.95 9.93
CA ASN A 37 2.14 -3.26 9.27
C ASN A 37 1.49 -1.95 8.87
N GLY A 38 1.25 -1.74 7.59
CA GLY A 38 0.67 -0.49 7.13
C GLY A 38 0.20 -0.54 5.69
N GLY A 39 -0.65 0.41 5.37
CA GLY A 39 -1.30 0.52 4.06
C GLY A 39 -2.00 1.86 3.92
N THR A 40 -2.91 1.91 2.97
CA THR A 40 -3.67 3.11 2.63
C THR A 40 -5.15 2.84 2.87
N VAL A 41 -5.79 3.70 3.66
CA VAL A 41 -7.24 3.67 3.91
C VAL A 41 -7.97 4.09 2.65
N GLY A 42 -7.52 5.18 2.02
CA GLY A 42 -8.14 5.75 0.83
C GLY A 42 -7.67 7.16 0.51
N ALA A 43 -8.32 7.75 -0.49
CA ALA A 43 -8.06 9.11 -0.95
C ALA A 43 -9.37 9.90 -1.12
N ILE A 44 -9.35 11.20 -0.85
CA ILE A 44 -10.45 12.15 -1.12
C ILE A 44 -9.91 13.26 -2.00
N ALA A 45 -10.48 13.45 -3.20
CA ALA A 45 -10.05 14.47 -4.15
C ALA A 45 -11.04 15.62 -4.27
N ILE A 46 -10.51 16.84 -4.37
CA ILE A 46 -11.25 18.07 -4.69
C ILE A 46 -10.56 18.73 -5.88
N SER A 47 -11.27 18.86 -6.99
CA SER A 47 -10.77 19.59 -8.17
C SER A 47 -10.68 21.08 -7.86
N LEU A 48 -9.55 21.70 -8.19
CA LEU A 48 -9.30 23.12 -7.93
C LEU A 48 -9.77 24.04 -9.07
N GLY A 49 -10.06 23.49 -10.25
CA GLY A 49 -10.62 24.22 -11.38
C GLY A 49 -9.73 25.32 -11.98
N ASN A 50 -10.29 26.04 -12.96
CA ASN A 50 -9.61 27.02 -13.83
C ASN A 50 -9.30 28.35 -13.14
N GLY A 51 -8.28 28.40 -12.29
CA GLY A 51 -7.55 29.62 -11.89
C GLY A 51 -8.36 30.77 -11.25
N SER A 52 -9.67 30.61 -11.03
CA SER A 52 -10.57 31.56 -10.40
C SER A 52 -10.92 31.09 -9.01
N ILE A 53 -10.86 32.01 -8.03
CA ILE A 53 -11.20 31.87 -6.61
C ILE A 53 -11.79 30.50 -6.26
N ILE A 54 -10.96 29.62 -5.68
CA ILE A 54 -11.43 28.30 -5.22
C ILE A 54 -12.49 28.55 -4.14
N THR A 55 -13.74 28.28 -4.52
CA THR A 55 -14.89 28.38 -3.61
C THR A 55 -14.75 27.31 -2.55
N GLU A 56 -15.20 27.59 -1.32
CA GLU A 56 -15.15 26.62 -0.24
C GLU A 56 -15.83 25.32 -0.67
N ALA A 57 -15.06 24.22 -0.65
CA ALA A 57 -15.52 22.90 -1.01
C ALA A 57 -15.21 21.94 0.13
N THR A 58 -16.18 21.11 0.47
CA THR A 58 -16.05 20.07 1.51
C THR A 58 -16.59 18.76 0.95
N VAL A 59 -15.79 17.70 1.07
CA VAL A 59 -16.14 16.33 0.73
C VAL A 59 -16.07 15.48 2.00
N ILE A 60 -17.07 14.62 2.17
CA ILE A 60 -17.13 13.63 3.25
C ILE A 60 -17.23 12.28 2.58
N GLU A 61 -16.28 11.40 2.87
CA GLU A 61 -16.21 10.05 2.30
C GLU A 61 -16.24 9.01 3.43
N ASP A 62 -17.02 7.96 3.23
CA ASP A 62 -17.12 6.80 4.12
C ASP A 62 -16.83 5.47 3.41
N ASN A 63 -16.66 5.50 2.08
CA ASN A 63 -16.30 4.36 1.24
C ASN A 63 -15.18 4.74 0.27
N PHE A 64 -13.98 4.23 0.53
CA PHE A 64 -12.83 4.55 -0.30
C PHE A 64 -12.65 3.55 -1.44
N VAL A 65 -12.39 4.08 -2.64
CA VAL A 65 -11.95 3.27 -3.78
C VAL A 65 -10.50 2.79 -3.58
N PRO A 66 -10.09 1.67 -4.20
CA PRO A 66 -8.71 1.20 -4.17
C PRO A 66 -7.71 2.29 -4.60
N VAL A 67 -6.64 2.47 -3.83
CA VAL A 67 -5.54 3.36 -4.21
C VAL A 67 -4.41 2.54 -4.82
N ILE A 68 -3.92 2.99 -5.99
CA ILE A 68 -2.75 2.46 -6.66
C ILE A 68 -1.73 3.57 -6.87
N GLU A 69 -0.55 3.40 -6.29
CA GLU A 69 0.56 4.33 -6.41
C GLU A 69 1.60 3.76 -7.38
N VAL A 70 1.95 4.51 -8.41
CA VAL A 70 2.81 4.08 -9.52
C VAL A 70 4.08 4.91 -9.51
N TYR A 71 5.25 4.27 -9.40
CA TYR A 71 6.54 4.95 -9.60
C TYR A 71 6.99 4.76 -11.04
N THR A 72 7.12 5.86 -11.77
CA THR A 72 7.30 5.89 -13.21
C THR A 72 8.35 6.93 -13.63
N ALA A 73 8.63 6.98 -14.93
CA ALA A 73 9.38 8.09 -15.51
C ALA A 73 9.08 8.32 -17.00
N THR A 74 9.22 9.56 -17.47
CA THR A 74 8.99 9.95 -18.88
C THR A 74 9.91 9.23 -19.88
N TRP A 75 11.06 8.76 -19.43
CA TRP A 75 12.01 8.00 -20.26
C TRP A 75 11.84 6.48 -20.16
N CYS A 76 10.98 6.00 -19.25
CA CYS A 76 10.85 4.59 -18.92
C CYS A 76 9.87 3.88 -19.87
N THR A 77 10.40 3.28 -20.94
CA THR A 77 9.59 2.47 -21.89
C THR A 77 8.95 1.25 -21.24
N SER A 78 9.66 0.63 -20.30
CA SER A 78 9.15 -0.46 -19.46
C SER A 78 7.92 -0.06 -18.64
N CYS A 79 7.84 1.22 -18.24
CA CYS A 79 6.73 1.72 -17.44
C CYS A 79 5.44 1.70 -18.25
N VAL A 80 5.48 2.11 -19.51
CA VAL A 80 4.36 2.00 -20.46
C VAL A 80 3.81 0.59 -20.54
N HIS A 81 4.69 -0.42 -20.68
CA HIS A 81 4.26 -1.82 -20.71
C HIS A 81 3.54 -2.23 -19.42
N THR A 82 4.11 -1.90 -18.26
CA THR A 82 3.52 -2.27 -16.96
C THR A 82 2.24 -1.49 -16.65
N GLU A 83 2.11 -0.25 -17.14
CA GLU A 83 0.91 0.57 -16.98
C GLU A 83 -0.22 0.08 -17.89
N ASN A 84 0.07 -0.34 -19.12
CA ASN A 84 -0.94 -1.00 -19.97
C ASN A 84 -1.48 -2.29 -19.32
N ALA A 85 -0.59 -3.09 -18.70
CA ALA A 85 -1.01 -4.28 -17.96
C ALA A 85 -1.84 -3.92 -16.70
N LEU A 86 -1.53 -2.80 -16.06
CA LEU A 86 -2.31 -2.27 -14.95
C LEU A 86 -3.70 -1.84 -15.40
N ASP A 87 -3.80 -1.11 -16.52
CA ASP A 87 -5.07 -0.65 -17.09
C ASP A 87 -5.95 -1.85 -17.49
N GLU A 88 -5.36 -2.90 -18.08
CA GLU A 88 -6.07 -4.15 -18.40
C GLU A 88 -6.57 -4.87 -17.13
N ALA A 89 -5.78 -4.86 -16.05
CA ALA A 89 -6.14 -5.49 -14.78
C ALA A 89 -7.24 -4.73 -14.01
N ILE A 90 -7.24 -3.39 -14.11
CA ILE A 90 -8.29 -2.53 -13.54
C ILE A 90 -9.60 -2.74 -14.31
N GLY A 91 -9.55 -2.76 -15.65
CA GLY A 91 -10.74 -2.86 -16.48
C GLY A 91 -11.71 -1.69 -16.21
N ASP A 92 -12.95 -2.02 -15.85
CA ASP A 92 -14.00 -1.04 -15.53
C ASP A 92 -14.08 -0.68 -14.04
N ALA A 93 -13.16 -1.20 -13.20
CA ALA A 93 -13.16 -0.91 -11.77
C ALA A 93 -12.74 0.53 -11.50
N GLU A 94 -13.44 1.19 -10.56
CA GLU A 94 -13.04 2.51 -10.10
C GLU A 94 -11.87 2.40 -9.13
N VAL A 95 -10.78 3.12 -9.42
CA VAL A 95 -9.57 3.16 -8.60
C VAL A 95 -9.01 4.58 -8.58
N PHE A 96 -8.33 4.93 -7.49
CA PHE A 96 -7.58 6.18 -7.39
C PHE A 96 -6.12 5.92 -7.76
N ARG A 97 -5.60 6.60 -8.78
CA ARG A 97 -4.22 6.43 -9.27
C ARG A 97 -3.39 7.64 -8.93
N ILE A 98 -2.13 7.39 -8.58
CA ILE A 98 -1.15 8.44 -8.27
C ILE A 98 0.16 8.07 -8.95
N HIS A 99 0.66 8.93 -9.83
CA HIS A 99 1.91 8.71 -10.55
C HIS A 99 3.03 9.55 -9.94
N TYR A 100 3.96 8.85 -9.30
CA TYR A 100 5.21 9.38 -8.79
C TYR A 100 6.25 9.36 -9.90
N HIS A 101 6.59 10.55 -10.39
CA HIS A 101 7.67 10.71 -11.33
C HIS A 101 9.00 10.84 -10.62
N ARG A 102 10.01 10.15 -11.16
CA ARG A 102 11.38 10.21 -10.64
C ARG A 102 11.92 11.64 -10.71
N HIS A 103 12.64 12.09 -9.67
CA HIS A 103 13.14 13.47 -9.59
C HIS A 103 14.55 13.59 -8.99
N LYS A 104 14.82 12.96 -7.84
CA LYS A 104 16.13 13.11 -7.18
C LYS A 104 17.23 12.46 -8.02
N TYR A 105 18.24 13.27 -8.34
CA TYR A 105 19.36 12.89 -9.21
C TYR A 105 18.92 12.46 -10.63
N GLU A 106 17.79 12.99 -11.08
CA GLU A 106 17.23 12.79 -12.42
C GLU A 106 17.17 14.13 -13.15
N ALA A 107 17.42 14.14 -14.46
CA ALA A 107 17.41 15.34 -15.28
C ALA A 107 16.47 15.23 -16.49
N LEU A 108 15.95 14.03 -16.77
CA LEU A 108 15.14 13.75 -17.95
C LEU A 108 13.63 13.73 -17.66
N ASP A 109 13.24 13.61 -16.40
CA ASP A 109 11.85 13.63 -15.99
C ASP A 109 11.52 14.97 -15.29
N PRO A 110 10.61 15.79 -15.85
CA PRO A 110 10.31 17.12 -15.34
C PRO A 110 9.24 17.14 -14.25
N PHE A 111 8.54 16.03 -14.00
CA PHE A 111 7.26 16.06 -13.28
C PHE A 111 7.36 15.84 -11.77
N GLY A 112 8.37 15.11 -11.30
CA GLY A 112 8.51 14.87 -9.86
C GLY A 112 9.07 16.06 -9.10
N SER A 113 9.04 15.99 -7.77
CA SER A 113 9.62 16.98 -6.86
C SER A 113 10.29 16.33 -5.65
N ASN A 114 11.00 17.11 -4.85
CA ASN A 114 11.61 16.60 -3.62
C ASN A 114 10.58 16.05 -2.62
N SER A 115 9.39 16.65 -2.56
CA SER A 115 8.29 16.20 -1.70
C SER A 115 7.71 14.86 -2.17
N THR A 116 7.53 14.65 -3.47
CA THR A 116 6.98 13.39 -3.98
C THR A 116 7.95 12.24 -3.83
N GLU A 117 9.24 12.50 -4.07
CA GLU A 117 10.32 11.56 -3.77
C GLU A 117 10.41 11.26 -2.28
N HIS A 118 10.22 12.27 -1.42
CA HIS A 118 10.20 12.06 0.03
C HIS A 118 9.04 11.14 0.44
N ARG A 119 7.82 11.38 -0.06
CA ARG A 119 6.66 10.51 0.21
C ARG A 119 6.92 9.06 -0.23
N TRP A 120 7.50 8.85 -1.41
CA TRP A 120 7.83 7.50 -1.86
C TRP A 120 8.88 6.84 -0.97
N GLU A 121 10.00 7.51 -0.72
CA GLU A 121 11.11 6.95 0.06
C GLU A 121 10.76 6.72 1.53
N SER A 122 10.03 7.64 2.17
CA SER A 122 9.64 7.50 3.58
C SER A 122 8.65 6.36 3.80
N THR A 123 7.84 6.05 2.78
CA THR A 123 6.75 5.08 2.91
C THR A 123 7.13 3.71 2.36
N TYR A 124 7.80 3.66 1.20
CA TYR A 124 8.10 2.44 0.46
C TYR A 124 9.59 2.23 0.19
N GLY A 125 10.47 3.12 0.65
CA GLY A 125 11.89 3.09 0.32
C GLY A 125 12.54 1.78 0.73
N ASP A 126 12.30 1.31 1.95
CA ASP A 126 12.88 0.07 2.46
C ASP A 126 12.35 -1.17 1.71
N GLY A 127 11.04 -1.25 1.45
CA GLY A 127 10.44 -2.32 0.66
C GLY A 127 10.97 -2.34 -0.78
N SER A 128 11.04 -1.17 -1.43
CA SER A 128 11.61 -1.00 -2.76
C SER A 128 13.08 -1.42 -2.81
N TYR A 129 13.87 -1.03 -1.80
CA TYR A 129 15.28 -1.36 -1.72
C TYR A 129 15.50 -2.87 -1.56
N ALA A 130 14.69 -3.54 -0.73
CA ALA A 130 14.79 -4.98 -0.51
C ALA A 130 14.33 -5.80 -1.72
N ALA A 131 13.29 -5.34 -2.43
CA ALA A 131 12.73 -6.06 -3.56
C ALA A 131 13.57 -5.92 -4.85
N SER A 132 14.17 -4.75 -5.08
CA SER A 132 14.80 -4.40 -6.36
C SER A 132 16.25 -4.86 -6.52
N GLU A 133 16.64 -5.09 -7.77
CA GLU A 133 18.01 -5.46 -8.17
C GLU A 133 18.53 -4.58 -9.33
N PRO A 134 19.61 -3.80 -9.15
CA PRO A 134 20.31 -3.56 -7.88
C PRO A 134 19.42 -2.79 -6.89
N SER A 135 19.63 -3.03 -5.60
CA SER A 135 18.85 -2.41 -4.51
C SER A 135 18.82 -0.89 -4.61
N ASN A 136 17.61 -0.34 -4.69
CA ASN A 136 17.36 1.09 -4.79
C ASN A 136 15.97 1.41 -4.22
N THR A 137 15.87 2.50 -3.46
CA THR A 137 14.64 2.96 -2.82
C THR A 137 13.61 3.51 -3.81
N ARG A 138 14.05 3.80 -5.04
CA ARG A 138 13.31 4.53 -6.08
C ARG A 138 13.51 3.87 -7.44
N VAL A 139 12.72 2.84 -7.71
CA VAL A 139 12.87 2.01 -8.91
C VAL A 139 11.62 2.10 -9.77
N ALA A 140 11.76 2.69 -10.95
CA ALA A 140 10.76 2.63 -11.99
C ALA A 140 11.01 1.40 -12.88
N PRO A 141 9.96 0.66 -13.32
CA PRO A 141 8.57 0.77 -12.87
C PRO A 141 8.35 0.10 -11.51
N SER A 142 7.54 0.74 -10.65
CA SER A 142 6.96 0.09 -9.47
C SER A 142 5.47 0.43 -9.34
N LYS A 143 4.71 -0.45 -8.69
CA LYS A 143 3.29 -0.28 -8.37
C LYS A 143 3.02 -0.75 -6.95
N ILE A 144 2.33 0.07 -6.17
CA ILE A 144 1.85 -0.26 -4.84
C ILE A 144 0.33 -0.35 -4.87
N PHE A 145 -0.22 -1.49 -4.46
CA PHE A 145 -1.66 -1.65 -4.28
C PHE A 145 -2.02 -1.49 -2.80
N PHE A 146 -2.97 -0.60 -2.50
CA PHE A 146 -3.48 -0.30 -1.16
C PHE A 146 -2.39 0.08 -0.14
N GLY A 147 -1.24 0.60 -0.61
CA GLY A 147 -0.10 0.93 0.26
C GLY A 147 0.64 -0.29 0.83
N GLU A 148 0.31 -1.52 0.42
CA GLU A 148 0.73 -2.77 1.06
C GLU A 148 1.55 -3.68 0.14
N ARG A 149 1.19 -3.75 -1.16
CA ARG A 149 1.73 -4.75 -2.09
C ARG A 149 2.55 -4.11 -3.18
N LEU A 150 3.84 -4.38 -3.18
CA LEU A 150 4.79 -3.88 -4.16
C LEU A 150 4.95 -4.87 -5.31
N HIS A 151 4.78 -4.35 -6.53
CA HIS A 151 5.23 -4.99 -7.76
C HIS A 151 6.29 -4.10 -8.41
N TRP A 152 7.47 -4.66 -8.68
CA TRP A 152 8.55 -3.91 -9.32
C TRP A 152 9.01 -4.57 -10.61
N GLY A 153 9.52 -3.74 -11.54
CA GLY A 153 10.03 -4.21 -12.82
C GLY A 153 8.93 -4.71 -13.77
N MET A 154 9.33 -5.56 -14.71
CA MET A 154 8.45 -6.08 -15.77
C MET A 154 8.18 -7.58 -15.66
N ARG A 155 8.73 -8.24 -14.64
CA ARG A 155 8.67 -9.69 -14.53
C ARG A 155 7.42 -10.07 -13.73
N ALA A 156 6.54 -10.84 -14.35
CA ALA A 156 5.41 -11.42 -13.65
C ALA A 156 5.87 -12.47 -12.62
N SER A 157 5.23 -12.47 -11.46
CA SER A 157 5.32 -13.48 -10.42
C SER A 157 4.41 -14.68 -10.72
N SER A 158 3.34 -14.47 -11.50
CA SER A 158 2.49 -15.53 -12.05
C SER A 158 2.67 -15.70 -13.57
N SER A 159 1.57 -15.98 -14.30
CA SER A 159 1.58 -16.16 -15.75
C SER A 159 1.82 -14.87 -16.53
N ASN A 160 1.36 -13.72 -16.03
CA ASN A 160 1.55 -12.39 -16.62
C ASN A 160 1.25 -11.30 -15.58
N LEU A 161 1.69 -10.05 -15.87
CA LEU A 161 1.49 -8.91 -14.97
C LEU A 161 0.00 -8.58 -14.74
N VAL A 162 -0.84 -8.76 -15.75
CA VAL A 162 -2.29 -8.51 -15.64
C VAL A 162 -2.90 -9.36 -14.52
N ASN A 163 -2.54 -10.65 -14.45
CA ASN A 163 -2.99 -11.56 -13.40
C ASN A 163 -2.43 -11.18 -12.02
N ASP A 164 -1.18 -10.73 -11.95
CA ASP A 164 -0.55 -10.30 -10.69
C ASP A 164 -1.26 -9.07 -10.12
N TYR A 165 -1.54 -8.07 -10.97
CA TYR A 165 -2.24 -6.85 -10.61
C TYR A 165 -3.72 -7.09 -10.29
N ALA A 166 -4.41 -7.89 -11.10
CA ALA A 166 -5.81 -8.25 -10.85
C ALA A 166 -5.97 -9.02 -9.53
N THR A 167 -5.01 -9.90 -9.19
CA THR A 167 -5.01 -10.61 -7.91
C THR A 167 -4.75 -9.66 -6.75
N SER A 168 -3.86 -8.68 -6.92
CA SER A 168 -3.55 -7.67 -5.89
C SER A 168 -4.73 -6.73 -5.63
N LEU A 169 -5.49 -6.39 -6.67
CA LEU A 169 -6.76 -5.66 -6.59
C LEU A 169 -7.83 -6.49 -5.87
N ALA A 170 -8.04 -7.73 -6.31
CA ALA A 170 -9.06 -8.62 -5.75
C ALA A 170 -8.82 -9.00 -4.28
N THR A 171 -7.56 -8.94 -3.83
CA THR A 171 -7.17 -9.21 -2.44
C THR A 171 -7.68 -8.11 -1.49
N GLY A 172 -7.75 -6.85 -1.95
CA GLY A 172 -8.20 -5.72 -1.13
C GLY A 172 -7.22 -5.29 -0.04
N SER A 173 -7.53 -4.21 0.67
CA SER A 173 -6.78 -3.76 1.85
C SER A 173 -6.80 -4.82 2.96
N SER A 174 -5.68 -5.02 3.63
CA SER A 174 -5.59 -5.90 4.81
C SER A 174 -6.26 -5.30 6.04
N ALA A 175 -6.43 -3.98 6.07
CA ALA A 175 -7.14 -3.26 7.12
C ALA A 175 -8.53 -2.82 6.66
N HIS A 176 -9.49 -2.91 7.58
CA HIS A 176 -10.86 -2.44 7.38
C HIS A 176 -11.11 -1.24 8.29
N PHE A 177 -11.49 -0.12 7.69
CA PHE A 177 -11.93 1.08 8.39
C PHE A 177 -13.40 1.34 8.10
N THR A 178 -14.08 1.94 9.07
CA THR A 178 -15.47 2.39 8.92
C THR A 178 -15.62 3.80 9.45
N GLY A 179 -16.59 4.53 8.91
CA GLY A 179 -16.93 5.87 9.34
C GLY A 179 -16.35 6.96 8.44
N PRO A 180 -16.74 8.22 8.66
CA PRO A 180 -16.45 9.29 7.72
C PRO A 180 -15.06 9.89 7.93
N ALA A 181 -14.40 10.22 6.82
CA ALA A 181 -13.34 11.22 6.75
C ALA A 181 -13.87 12.45 6.01
N SER A 182 -13.46 13.64 6.44
CA SER A 182 -13.82 14.88 5.74
C SER A 182 -12.58 15.63 5.31
N PHE A 183 -12.64 16.20 4.11
CA PHE A 183 -11.61 17.05 3.54
C PHE A 183 -12.27 18.31 2.97
N SER A 184 -11.66 19.46 3.23
CA SER A 184 -12.19 20.75 2.81
C SER A 184 -11.10 21.68 2.35
N THR A 185 -11.45 22.57 1.44
CA THR A 185 -10.53 23.51 0.79
C THR A 185 -11.20 24.87 0.65
N SER A 186 -10.43 25.94 0.73
CA SER A 186 -10.83 27.30 0.41
C SER A 186 -9.62 28.11 -0.02
N GLN A 187 -9.78 29.09 -0.92
CA GLN A 187 -8.67 29.99 -1.24
C GLN A 187 -8.62 31.17 -0.27
N THR A 188 -7.41 31.53 0.16
CA THR A 188 -7.20 32.76 0.94
C THR A 188 -7.21 33.99 0.04
N ASP A 189 -7.38 35.18 0.62
CA ASP A 189 -7.27 36.46 -0.10
C ASP A 189 -5.89 36.65 -0.78
N GLN A 190 -4.87 35.91 -0.34
CA GLN A 190 -3.50 35.95 -0.86
C GLN A 190 -3.27 34.93 -2.00
N GLY A 191 -4.27 34.11 -2.34
CA GLY A 191 -4.20 33.11 -3.41
C GLY A 191 -3.71 31.73 -2.98
N ASN A 192 -3.25 31.56 -1.73
CA ASN A 192 -2.87 30.25 -1.19
C ASN A 192 -4.10 29.37 -0.92
N LEU A 193 -3.90 28.07 -0.92
CA LEU A 193 -4.95 27.11 -0.59
C LEU A 193 -4.96 26.85 0.91
N GLN A 194 -6.07 27.15 1.58
CA GLN A 194 -6.35 26.64 2.91
C GLN A 194 -7.01 25.27 2.77
N VAL A 195 -6.42 24.27 3.41
CA VAL A 195 -6.96 22.91 3.48
C VAL A 195 -7.29 22.57 4.93
N SER A 196 -8.35 21.80 5.16
CA SER A 196 -8.61 21.23 6.48
C SER A 196 -9.22 19.83 6.39
N TRP A 197 -8.84 18.97 7.33
CA TRP A 197 -9.25 17.57 7.36
C TRP A 197 -9.74 17.18 8.74
N ASN A 198 -10.63 16.21 8.79
CA ASN A 198 -11.03 15.54 10.01
C ASN A 198 -11.20 14.04 9.77
N LEU A 199 -10.35 13.25 10.41
CA LEU A 199 -10.29 11.80 10.37
C LEU A 199 -10.81 11.15 11.66
N SER A 200 -11.32 11.92 12.62
CA SER A 200 -11.75 11.40 13.92
C SER A 200 -12.92 10.43 13.86
N GLY A 201 -13.61 10.37 12.71
CA GLY A 201 -14.70 9.44 12.44
C GLY A 201 -14.23 8.08 11.91
N LEU A 202 -12.96 7.92 11.54
CA LEU A 202 -12.42 6.65 11.06
C LEU A 202 -12.10 5.73 12.23
N GLU A 203 -12.72 4.56 12.21
CA GLU A 203 -12.53 3.51 13.22
C GLU A 203 -11.96 2.25 12.56
N PHE A 204 -10.85 1.74 13.10
CA PHE A 204 -10.27 0.48 12.66
C PHE A 204 -11.07 -0.71 13.19
N GLN A 205 -11.53 -1.56 12.27
CA GLN A 205 -12.27 -2.77 12.57
C GLN A 205 -11.33 -3.97 12.65
N CYS A 206 -11.01 -4.35 13.87
CA CYS A 206 -10.28 -5.57 14.21
C CYS A 206 -11.28 -6.65 14.68
N MET A 207 -11.07 -7.91 14.29
CA MET A 207 -11.91 -9.01 14.78
C MET A 207 -11.65 -9.28 16.27
N ASP A 208 -12.68 -9.13 17.09
CA ASP A 208 -12.70 -9.61 18.48
C ASP A 208 -12.48 -11.13 18.52
N GLY A 209 -11.31 -11.56 18.99
CA GLY A 209 -11.02 -12.99 19.21
C GLY A 209 -9.56 -13.43 19.06
N GLY A 210 -8.70 -12.59 18.49
CA GLY A 210 -7.27 -12.89 18.27
C GLY A 210 -6.29 -12.19 19.23
N GLY A 211 -6.76 -11.27 20.08
CA GLY A 211 -5.92 -10.41 20.93
C GLY A 211 -6.56 -9.03 21.11
N SER A 212 -5.88 -8.11 21.81
CA SER A 212 -6.25 -6.70 21.80
C SER A 212 -5.92 -6.09 20.43
N CYS A 213 -6.82 -5.28 19.90
CA CYS A 213 -6.58 -4.56 18.66
C CYS A 213 -5.34 -3.67 18.77
N PRO A 214 -4.47 -3.64 17.75
CA PRO A 214 -3.32 -2.75 17.75
C PRO A 214 -3.78 -1.29 17.77
N THR A 215 -3.00 -0.44 18.42
CA THR A 215 -3.18 1.01 18.30
C THR A 215 -2.70 1.44 16.93
N ILE A 216 -3.65 1.80 16.06
CA ILE A 216 -3.36 2.29 14.72
C ILE A 216 -2.96 3.76 14.76
N THR A 217 -1.96 4.12 13.96
CA THR A 217 -1.64 5.50 13.61
C THR A 217 -2.20 5.81 12.24
N LEU A 218 -2.98 6.90 12.11
CA LEU A 218 -3.38 7.44 10.81
C LEU A 218 -2.45 8.59 10.43
N SER A 219 -1.96 8.57 9.19
CA SER A 219 -1.02 9.58 8.66
C SER A 219 -1.67 10.28 7.46
N PRO A 220 -2.29 11.44 7.65
CA PRO A 220 -2.82 12.24 6.55
C PRO A 220 -1.71 12.84 5.69
N TRP A 221 -1.89 12.76 4.38
CA TRP A 221 -1.08 13.43 3.39
C TRP A 221 -1.94 14.29 2.47
N VAL A 222 -1.52 15.52 2.20
CA VAL A 222 -2.14 16.37 1.18
C VAL A 222 -1.27 16.39 -0.06
N PHE A 223 -1.85 16.00 -1.18
CA PHE A 223 -1.23 15.87 -2.48
C PHE A 223 -1.82 16.86 -3.48
N PHE A 224 -1.01 17.29 -4.44
CA PHE A 224 -1.46 18.00 -5.63
C PHE A 224 -1.22 17.12 -6.85
N ILE A 225 -2.30 16.72 -7.52
CA ILE A 225 -2.29 15.79 -8.65
C ILE A 225 -2.90 16.47 -9.87
N GLU A 226 -2.16 16.51 -10.97
CA GLU A 226 -2.61 16.94 -12.28
C GLU A 226 -3.19 15.73 -13.05
N ASP A 227 -4.35 15.89 -13.67
CA ASP A 227 -5.02 14.77 -14.34
C ASP A 227 -4.30 14.36 -15.63
N SER A 228 -3.81 15.32 -16.41
CA SER A 228 -3.06 15.08 -17.64
C SER A 228 -2.03 16.17 -17.93
N ALA A 229 -0.78 15.75 -18.13
CA ALA A 229 0.31 16.61 -18.57
C ALA A 229 0.76 16.27 -20.01
N TYR A 230 0.73 17.23 -20.94
CA TYR A 230 1.23 17.03 -22.32
C TYR A 230 2.74 17.30 -22.45
N PHE A 231 3.52 16.23 -22.60
CA PHE A 231 4.98 16.26 -22.74
C PHE A 231 5.48 15.30 -23.84
N PRO A 232 5.39 15.69 -25.13
CA PRO A 232 5.81 14.85 -26.26
C PRO A 232 7.32 14.63 -26.33
N GLU A 233 8.13 15.38 -25.57
CA GLU A 233 9.57 15.19 -25.47
C GLU A 233 9.97 13.95 -24.64
N GLY A 234 9.02 13.32 -23.94
CA GLY A 234 9.26 12.10 -23.19
C GLY A 234 9.67 10.93 -24.08
N THR A 235 10.80 10.28 -23.75
CA THR A 235 11.37 9.26 -24.65
C THR A 235 10.67 7.90 -24.60
N ASN A 236 9.63 7.76 -23.77
CA ASN A 236 8.78 6.56 -23.72
C ASN A 236 7.59 6.60 -24.69
N GLY A 237 7.30 7.74 -25.32
CA GLY A 237 6.33 7.89 -26.40
C GLY A 237 4.85 7.93 -25.99
N LEU A 238 4.54 8.28 -24.74
CA LEU A 238 3.15 8.44 -24.28
C LEU A 238 2.50 9.76 -24.73
N ASP A 239 3.30 10.81 -24.91
CA ASP A 239 2.90 12.22 -25.10
C ASP A 239 2.08 12.82 -23.96
N TYR A 240 1.08 12.11 -23.44
CA TYR A 240 0.26 12.49 -22.30
C TYR A 240 0.57 11.61 -21.09
N TYR A 241 0.85 12.23 -19.95
CA TYR A 241 1.11 11.57 -18.67
C TYR A 241 -0.05 11.88 -17.73
N HIS A 242 -0.62 10.86 -17.12
CA HIS A 242 -1.83 11.01 -16.30
C HIS A 242 -1.55 10.90 -14.81
N HIS A 243 -2.41 11.54 -14.01
CA HIS A 243 -2.37 11.45 -12.54
C HIS A 243 -1.01 11.86 -11.94
N VAL A 244 -0.39 12.88 -12.53
CA VAL A 244 0.95 13.35 -12.19
C VAL A 244 0.94 14.01 -10.82
N LEU A 245 1.67 13.43 -9.87
CA LEU A 245 1.83 14.00 -8.53
C LEU A 245 2.92 15.09 -8.56
N HIS A 246 2.54 16.33 -8.25
CA HIS A 246 3.44 17.49 -8.21
C HIS A 246 4.09 17.68 -6.84
N GLU A 247 3.28 17.68 -5.79
CA GLU A 247 3.70 17.96 -4.41
C GLU A 247 2.96 17.09 -3.40
N ALA A 248 3.62 16.83 -2.27
CA ALA A 248 3.13 15.98 -1.20
C ALA A 248 3.54 16.52 0.18
N TYR A 249 2.56 16.64 1.08
CA TYR A 249 2.73 17.21 2.41
C TYR A 249 2.20 16.25 3.48
N GLU A 250 3.05 15.86 4.42
CA GLU A 250 2.70 14.99 5.54
C GLU A 250 2.17 15.80 6.73
N PHE A 251 1.18 15.25 7.44
CA PHE A 251 0.69 15.77 8.69
C PHE A 251 0.54 14.67 9.74
N ASP A 252 0.69 15.03 11.01
CA ASP A 252 0.72 14.11 12.16
C ASP A 252 -0.54 14.16 13.04
N THR A 253 -1.58 14.86 12.58
CA THR A 253 -2.81 15.10 13.36
C THR A 253 -4.05 14.56 12.65
N LEU A 254 -4.94 13.94 13.42
CA LEU A 254 -6.22 13.40 12.90
C LEU A 254 -7.18 14.50 12.42
N THR A 255 -7.11 15.67 13.04
CA THR A 255 -7.92 16.84 12.67
C THR A 255 -6.99 18.04 12.60
N GLY A 256 -6.98 18.73 11.47
CA GLY A 256 -6.02 19.80 11.24
C GLY A 256 -6.41 20.70 10.09
N ALA A 257 -5.66 21.80 9.97
CA ALA A 257 -5.75 22.70 8.85
C ALA A 257 -4.35 23.22 8.51
N ALA A 258 -4.11 23.48 7.23
CA ALA A 258 -2.85 24.01 6.72
C ALA A 258 -3.11 25.04 5.62
N THR A 259 -2.11 25.89 5.37
CA THR A 259 -2.09 26.79 4.21
C THR A 259 -0.93 26.36 3.33
N LEU A 260 -1.25 26.01 2.09
CA LEU A 260 -0.32 25.45 1.10
C LEU A 260 -0.27 26.35 -0.13
N ASP A 261 0.89 26.37 -0.77
CA ASP A 261 1.04 26.97 -2.08
C ASP A 261 0.45 26.02 -3.12
N ILE A 262 -0.24 26.57 -4.11
CA ILE A 262 -0.75 25.76 -5.23
C ILE A 262 0.41 25.64 -6.23
N PRO A 263 0.88 24.42 -6.56
CA PRO A 263 1.96 24.26 -7.51
C PRO A 263 1.52 24.68 -8.91
N ALA A 264 2.50 25.00 -9.75
CA ALA A 264 2.24 25.23 -11.17
C ALA A 264 1.89 23.90 -11.84
N VAL A 265 0.78 23.87 -12.58
CA VAL A 265 0.43 22.78 -13.49
C VAL A 265 1.39 22.77 -14.69
N TRP A 266 1.55 21.61 -15.32
CA TRP A 266 2.31 21.50 -16.54
C TRP A 266 1.58 22.17 -17.70
N ASP A 267 0.30 21.83 -17.87
CA ASP A 267 -0.60 22.45 -18.82
C ASP A 267 -2.06 22.38 -18.34
N GLY A 268 -2.98 22.92 -19.14
CA GLY A 268 -4.39 22.86 -18.82
C GLY A 268 -4.79 23.52 -17.50
N ASP A 269 -5.95 23.11 -16.99
CA ASP A 269 -6.59 23.59 -15.76
C ASP A 269 -7.27 22.40 -15.06
N ASP A 270 -6.48 21.38 -14.72
CA ASP A 270 -6.92 20.05 -14.29
C ASP A 270 -6.23 19.57 -13.00
N LEU A 271 -5.75 20.52 -12.18
CA LEU A 271 -5.20 20.23 -10.87
C LEU A 271 -6.29 19.85 -9.86
N SER A 272 -6.01 18.82 -9.08
CA SER A 272 -6.79 18.41 -7.90
C SER A 272 -5.91 18.41 -6.66
N VAL A 273 -6.51 18.81 -5.54
CA VAL A 273 -5.92 18.60 -4.21
C VAL A 273 -6.55 17.36 -3.59
N VAL A 274 -5.73 16.52 -2.99
CA VAL A 274 -6.11 15.18 -2.56
C VAL A 274 -5.66 14.95 -1.13
N LEU A 275 -6.55 14.47 -0.28
CA LEU A 275 -6.20 13.92 1.03
C LEU A 275 -6.02 12.41 0.90
N LEU A 276 -4.79 11.92 0.97
CA LEU A 276 -4.47 10.50 1.11
C LEU A 276 -4.35 10.15 2.59
N ILE A 277 -4.93 9.03 3.01
CA ILE A 277 -4.93 8.60 4.41
C ILE A 277 -4.22 7.26 4.50
N ASP A 278 -3.03 7.27 5.09
CA ASP A 278 -2.30 6.05 5.40
C ASP A 278 -2.59 5.56 6.81
N TRP A 279 -2.43 4.27 7.04
CA TRP A 279 -2.50 3.64 8.35
C TRP A 279 -1.26 2.81 8.63
N SER A 280 -0.86 2.74 9.90
CA SER A 280 0.22 1.84 10.32
C SER A 280 0.14 1.45 11.79
N TYR A 281 0.76 0.31 12.12
CA TYR A 281 1.11 -0.08 13.47
C TYR A 281 2.40 -0.92 13.47
N PRO A 282 3.19 -0.90 14.56
CA PRO A 282 4.43 -1.65 14.63
C PRO A 282 4.22 -3.14 14.35
N GLU A 283 5.14 -3.75 13.61
CA GLU A 283 5.17 -5.20 13.52
C GLU A 283 5.58 -5.80 14.87
N GLU A 284 4.87 -6.83 15.32
CA GLU A 284 5.28 -7.56 16.52
C GLU A 284 6.59 -8.28 16.21
N PRO A 285 7.63 -8.14 17.05
CA PRO A 285 8.87 -8.87 16.82
C PRO A 285 8.57 -10.37 16.79
N ASP A 286 9.09 -11.06 15.78
CA ASP A 286 9.05 -12.52 15.68
C ASP A 286 9.44 -13.11 17.03
N SER A 287 8.44 -13.60 17.77
CA SER A 287 8.68 -14.19 19.07
C SER A 287 9.52 -15.44 18.84
N PRO A 288 10.73 -15.56 19.45
CA PRO A 288 11.51 -16.78 19.37
C PRO A 288 10.85 -17.81 20.29
N LEU A 289 9.65 -18.29 19.93
CA LEU A 289 9.11 -19.47 20.55
C LEU A 289 10.09 -20.59 20.20
N PRO A 290 10.67 -21.28 21.20
CA PRO A 290 11.49 -22.43 20.90
C PRO A 290 10.59 -23.40 20.17
N ALA A 291 10.92 -23.67 18.90
CA ALA A 291 10.29 -24.74 18.15
C ALA A 291 10.22 -25.93 19.10
N THR A 292 9.02 -26.42 19.39
CA THR A 292 8.82 -27.68 20.10
C THR A 292 9.23 -28.79 19.14
N GLY A 293 10.53 -28.81 18.85
CA GLY A 293 11.15 -29.79 17.99
C GLY A 293 11.11 -31.16 18.65
N PRO A 294 11.43 -32.21 17.89
CA PRO A 294 11.38 -33.61 18.34
C PRO A 294 12.22 -33.89 19.60
N ILE A 295 13.11 -32.98 20.00
CA ILE A 295 13.92 -33.05 21.23
C ILE A 295 13.06 -32.94 22.50
N ALA A 296 12.03 -32.07 22.54
CA ALA A 296 11.13 -31.96 23.69
C ALA A 296 10.27 -33.23 23.84
N ALA A 297 9.80 -33.79 22.72
CA ALA A 297 9.10 -35.06 22.70
C ALA A 297 9.99 -36.24 23.13
N LEU A 298 11.27 -36.24 22.75
CA LEU A 298 12.25 -37.25 23.18
C LEU A 298 12.50 -37.21 24.70
N MET A 299 12.57 -36.02 25.29
CA MET A 299 12.76 -35.86 26.74
C MET A 299 11.55 -36.35 27.55
N CYS A 300 10.32 -36.11 27.07
CA CYS A 300 9.11 -36.67 27.69
C CYS A 300 9.02 -38.20 27.55
N MET A 301 9.46 -38.76 26.41
CA MET A 301 9.49 -40.22 26.20
C MET A 301 10.56 -40.91 27.06
N LEU A 302 11.72 -40.28 27.28
CA LEU A 302 12.77 -40.79 28.17
C LEU A 302 12.34 -40.76 29.64
N ALA A 303 11.60 -39.73 30.08
CA ALA A 303 11.02 -39.66 31.42
C ALA A 303 9.94 -40.74 31.65
N ALA A 304 9.10 -41.03 30.63
CA ALA A 304 8.11 -42.09 30.70
C ALA A 304 8.76 -43.50 30.70
N ALA A 305 9.88 -43.68 29.99
CA ALA A 305 10.63 -44.93 29.95
C ALA A 305 11.40 -45.22 31.25
N SER A 306 11.93 -44.19 31.92
CA SER A 306 12.62 -44.33 33.21
C SER A 306 11.65 -44.62 34.36
N ALA A 307 10.44 -44.05 34.32
CA ALA A 307 9.39 -44.33 35.30
C ALA A 307 8.87 -45.79 35.26
N ARG A 308 8.95 -46.47 34.10
CA ARG A 308 8.59 -47.89 33.97
C ARG A 308 9.66 -48.87 34.49
N ARG A 309 10.89 -48.42 34.76
CA ARG A 309 11.96 -49.26 35.31
C ARG A 309 12.00 -49.30 36.84
N GLN A 310 11.16 -48.53 37.52
CA GLN A 310 11.08 -48.48 38.99
C GLN A 310 9.76 -49.04 39.56
N ARG A 311 9.06 -49.93 38.84
CA ARG A 311 7.98 -50.75 39.39
C ARG A 311 8.22 -52.22 39.10
#